data_AF-A0A4Y2EVR9-F1
#
_entry.id   AF-A0A4Y2EVR9-F1
#
_cell.length_a   1.000
_cell.length_b   1.000
_cell.length_c   1.000
_cell.angle_alpha   90.00
_cell.angle_beta   90.00
_cell.angle_gamma   90.00
#
_symmetry.space_group_name_H-M   'P 1'
#
loop_
_entity.id
_entity.type
_entity.pdbx_description
1 polymer ?
#
loop_
_entity_poly.entity_id
_entity_poly.type
_entity_poly.pdbx_seq_one_letter_code
_entity_poly.pdbx_strand_id
1 'polypeptide(L)'
;MVVEKTLLYGAGVWGGSLNTENIKRLTTIQRVFLLKFMKVYNTSSTQVLGVLAGIPPLYISAKAEFQKLQVWVCRSSELGRVLDVGELDHFVKLSSVPTEFRIIDIKPQIANSQFEVYTDGCRIGDDYGLSVCILKN
;
A
#
# COMPACT_ATOMS: atom_id res chain seq x y z
N MET A 1 8.15 9.72 -9.57
CA MET A 1 9.06 10.46 -8.67
C MET A 1 9.57 9.53 -7.57
N VAL A 2 10.87 9.46 -7.32
CA VAL A 2 11.46 8.44 -6.41
C VAL A 2 10.96 8.59 -4.98
N VAL A 3 10.92 9.83 -4.46
CA VAL A 3 10.54 10.13 -3.07
C VAL A 3 9.11 9.70 -2.71
N GLU A 4 8.15 9.91 -3.61
CA GLU A 4 6.76 9.46 -3.40
C GLU A 4 6.68 7.93 -3.36
N LYS A 5 7.37 7.24 -4.25
CA LYS A 5 7.44 5.77 -4.24
C LYS A 5 8.08 5.24 -2.95
N THR A 6 9.15 5.88 -2.47
CA THR A 6 9.79 5.50 -1.21
C THR A 6 8.86 5.69 -0.01
N LEU A 7 8.11 6.79 0.04
CA LEU A 7 7.14 7.05 1.11
C LEU A 7 5.94 6.10 1.07
N LEU A 8 5.51 5.70 -0.12
CA LEU A 8 4.34 4.82 -0.31
C LEU A 8 4.67 3.33 -0.20
N TYR A 9 5.95 2.93 -0.19
CA TYR A 9 6.37 1.52 -0.12
C TYR A 9 5.71 0.75 1.04
N GLY A 10 5.62 1.35 2.22
CA GLY A 10 4.96 0.74 3.38
C GLY A 10 3.47 1.07 3.53
N ALA A 11 2.90 1.87 2.63
CA ALA A 11 1.55 2.42 2.80
C ALA A 11 0.46 1.34 2.75
N GLY A 12 0.74 0.20 2.12
CA GLY A 12 -0.09 -0.99 2.20
C GLY A 12 -0.40 -1.42 3.64
N VAL A 13 0.54 -1.24 4.56
CA VAL A 13 0.42 -1.70 5.97
C VAL A 13 -0.18 -0.60 6.85
N TRP A 14 0.36 0.62 6.80
CA TRP A 14 -0.06 1.71 7.70
C TRP A 14 -1.22 2.56 7.16
N GLY A 15 -1.57 2.46 5.88
CA GLY A 15 -2.60 3.31 5.24
C GLY A 15 -4.01 3.14 5.85
N GLY A 16 -4.28 2.02 6.52
CA GLY A 16 -5.52 1.78 7.28
C GLY A 16 -5.58 2.51 8.63
N SER A 17 -4.42 2.90 9.19
CA SER A 17 -4.30 3.58 10.50
C SER A 17 -4.15 5.11 10.37
N LEU A 18 -4.62 5.67 9.26
CA LEU A 18 -4.54 7.10 8.98
C LEU A 18 -5.56 7.88 9.82
N ASN A 19 -5.06 8.58 10.85
CA ASN A 19 -5.82 9.57 11.62
C ASN A 19 -5.63 10.99 11.04
N THR A 20 -6.38 11.96 11.56
CA THR A 20 -6.32 13.37 11.12
C THR A 20 -4.94 14.01 11.34
N GLU A 21 -4.20 13.59 12.37
CA GLU A 21 -2.84 14.08 12.65
C GLU A 21 -1.81 13.57 11.63
N ASN A 22 -1.85 12.27 11.32
CA ASN A 22 -1.01 11.61 10.32
C ASN A 22 -1.27 12.20 8.93
N ILE A 23 -2.54 12.49 8.60
CA ILE A 23 -2.90 13.18 7.35
C ILE A 23 -2.28 14.58 7.30
N LYS A 24 -2.32 15.35 8.39
CA LYS A 24 -1.66 16.67 8.47
C LYS A 24 -0.15 16.54 8.29
N ARG A 25 0.48 15.60 8.99
CA ARG A 25 1.93 15.32 8.87
C ARG A 25 2.33 14.96 7.44
N LEU A 26 1.58 14.05 6.79
CA LEU A 26 1.79 13.68 5.39
C LEU A 26 1.64 14.87 4.44
N THR A 27 0.65 15.73 4.68
CA THR A 27 0.43 16.94 3.88
C THR A 27 1.60 17.92 4.02
N THR A 28 2.17 18.06 5.22
CA THR A 28 3.36 18.89 5.46
C THR A 28 4.59 18.31 4.75
N ILE A 29 4.82 17.00 4.82
CA ILE A 29 5.91 16.32 4.11
C ILE A 29 5.77 16.50 2.60
N GLN A 30 4.56 16.28 2.05
CA GLN A 30 4.26 16.49 0.65
C GLN A 30 4.53 17.93 0.21
N ARG A 31 4.16 18.91 1.03
CA ARG A 31 4.39 20.32 0.75
C ARG A 31 5.88 20.65 0.60
N VAL A 32 6.71 20.22 1.56
CA VAL A 32 8.16 20.45 1.52
C VAL A 32 8.77 19.86 0.26
N PHE A 33 8.32 18.65 -0.10
CA PHE A 33 8.74 17.98 -1.30
C PHE A 33 8.33 18.76 -2.58
N LEU A 34 7.05 19.13 -2.71
CA LEU A 34 6.51 19.79 -3.90
C LEU A 34 7.15 21.16 -4.16
N LEU A 35 7.41 21.93 -3.10
CA LEU A 35 8.08 23.24 -3.21
C LEU A 35 9.49 23.09 -3.77
N LYS A 36 10.26 22.10 -3.31
CA LYS A 36 11.61 21.81 -3.82
C LYS A 36 11.58 21.33 -5.26
N PHE A 37 10.61 20.49 -5.61
CA PHE A 37 10.47 19.94 -6.96
C PHE A 37 10.11 21.01 -7.99
N MET A 38 9.12 21.83 -7.69
CA MET A 38 8.58 22.82 -8.64
C MET A 38 9.32 24.18 -8.59
N LYS A 39 10.26 24.38 -7.65
CA LYS A 39 10.99 25.64 -7.42
C LYS A 39 10.06 26.88 -7.32
N VAL A 40 8.92 26.73 -6.66
CA VAL A 40 7.89 27.80 -6.52
C VAL A 40 7.97 28.48 -5.16
N TYR A 41 7.43 29.69 -5.09
CA TYR A 41 7.33 30.47 -3.86
C TYR A 41 6.48 29.77 -2.77
N ASN A 42 6.84 30.01 -1.51
CA ASN A 42 6.24 29.39 -0.33
C ASN A 42 4.74 29.71 -0.10
N THR A 43 4.15 30.64 -0.84
CA THR A 43 2.75 31.08 -0.65
C THR A 43 1.73 30.24 -1.41
N SER A 44 2.15 29.40 -2.36
CA SER A 44 1.23 28.55 -3.14
C SER A 44 0.61 27.45 -2.27
N SER A 45 -0.69 27.20 -2.42
CA SER A 45 -1.41 26.11 -1.73
C SER A 45 -0.87 24.73 -2.14
N THR A 46 -0.78 23.79 -1.19
CA THR A 46 -0.32 22.41 -1.46
C THR A 46 -1.22 21.68 -2.46
N GLN A 47 -2.53 21.96 -2.44
CA GLN A 47 -3.47 21.37 -3.41
C GLN A 47 -3.17 21.86 -4.83
N VAL A 48 -2.93 23.16 -4.99
CA VAL A 48 -2.57 23.75 -6.30
C VAL A 48 -1.22 23.20 -6.78
N LEU A 49 -0.23 23.11 -5.89
CA LEU A 49 1.08 22.52 -6.22
C LEU A 49 0.96 21.05 -6.64
N GLY A 50 0.10 20.27 -5.98
CA GLY A 50 -0.15 18.87 -6.34
C GLY A 50 -0.79 18.75 -7.72
N VAL A 51 -1.79 19.57 -8.03
CA VAL A 51 -2.43 19.61 -9.35
C VAL A 51 -1.42 20.00 -10.44
N LEU A 52 -0.61 21.04 -10.22
CA LEU A 52 0.41 21.48 -11.18
C LEU A 52 1.51 20.43 -11.40
N ALA A 53 1.89 19.70 -10.36
CA ALA A 53 2.88 18.62 -10.46
C ALA A 53 2.29 17.30 -10.98
N GLY A 54 0.96 17.19 -11.10
CA GLY A 54 0.27 15.94 -11.42
C GLY A 54 0.38 14.89 -10.30
N ILE A 55 0.64 15.32 -9.06
CA ILE A 55 0.86 14.43 -7.91
C ILE A 55 -0.36 14.49 -6.99
N PRO A 56 -1.08 13.37 -6.79
CA PRO A 56 -2.21 13.32 -5.86
C PRO A 56 -1.76 13.52 -4.40
N PRO A 57 -2.67 13.90 -3.49
CA PRO A 57 -2.37 13.96 -2.06
C PRO A 57 -1.85 12.62 -1.51
N LEU A 58 -0.73 12.63 -0.78
CA LEU A 58 -0.05 11.41 -0.31
C LEU A 58 -0.96 10.49 0.53
N TYR A 59 -1.84 11.07 1.36
CA TYR A 59 -2.75 10.29 2.17
C TYR A 59 -3.80 9.53 1.34
N ILE A 60 -4.16 10.03 0.15
CA ILE A 60 -5.07 9.36 -0.77
C ILE A 60 -4.35 8.19 -1.41
N SER A 61 -3.14 8.41 -1.93
CA SER A 61 -2.30 7.35 -2.49
C SER A 61 -2.01 6.25 -1.46
N ALA A 62 -1.77 6.62 -0.20
CA ALA A 62 -1.55 5.66 0.87
C ALA A 62 -2.78 4.80 1.17
N LYS A 63 -3.98 5.39 1.17
CA LYS A 63 -5.23 4.62 1.31
C LYS A 63 -5.45 3.68 0.13
N ALA A 64 -5.11 4.11 -1.08
CA ALA A 64 -5.22 3.28 -2.27
C ALA A 64 -4.29 2.07 -2.20
N GLU A 65 -3.04 2.25 -1.77
CA GLU A 65 -2.10 1.13 -1.56
C GLU A 65 -2.56 0.20 -0.44
N PHE A 66 -3.12 0.72 0.66
CA PHE A 66 -3.74 -0.10 1.70
C PHE A 66 -4.88 -0.95 1.14
N GLN A 67 -5.82 -0.35 0.41
CA GLN A 67 -6.92 -1.08 -0.22
C GLN A 67 -6.43 -2.15 -1.20
N LYS A 68 -5.39 -1.83 -1.98
CA LYS A 68 -4.76 -2.77 -2.91
C LYS A 68 -4.13 -3.95 -2.17
N LEU A 69 -3.46 -3.71 -1.04
CA LEU A 69 -2.92 -4.77 -0.20
C LEU A 69 -4.05 -5.62 0.39
N GLN A 70 -5.13 -5.01 0.90
CA GLN A 70 -6.29 -5.74 1.42
C GLN A 70 -6.92 -6.64 0.34
N VAL A 71 -7.08 -6.14 -0.89
CA VAL A 71 -7.55 -6.92 -2.04
C VAL A 71 -6.61 -8.08 -2.35
N TRP A 72 -5.30 -7.85 -2.31
CA TRP A 72 -4.31 -8.91 -2.55
C TRP A 72 -4.33 -9.98 -1.45
N VAL A 73 -4.40 -9.58 -0.18
CA VAL A 73 -4.48 -10.51 0.97
C VAL A 73 -5.77 -11.33 0.93
N CYS A 74 -6.92 -10.69 0.68
CA CYS A 74 -8.20 -11.39 0.51
C CYS A 74 -8.16 -12.38 -0.66
N ARG A 75 -7.53 -12.01 -1.78
CA ARG A 75 -7.29 -12.96 -2.87
C ARG A 75 -6.41 -14.09 -2.40
N SER A 76 -5.29 -13.83 -1.75
CA SER A 76 -4.36 -14.89 -1.35
C SER A 76 -4.99 -15.92 -0.42
N SER A 77 -5.94 -15.56 0.44
CA SER A 77 -6.60 -16.53 1.31
C SER A 77 -7.62 -17.41 0.56
N GLU A 78 -8.27 -16.89 -0.49
CA GLU A 78 -9.19 -17.62 -1.35
C GLU A 78 -8.45 -18.41 -2.45
N LEU A 79 -7.49 -17.77 -3.12
CA LEU A 79 -6.57 -18.37 -4.11
C LEU A 79 -5.66 -19.41 -3.46
N GLY A 80 -5.21 -19.22 -2.23
CA GLY A 80 -4.34 -20.18 -1.54
C GLY A 80 -5.02 -21.52 -1.25
N ARG A 81 -6.35 -21.60 -1.41
CA ARG A 81 -7.09 -22.89 -1.42
C ARG A 81 -7.15 -23.53 -2.81
N VAL A 82 -6.90 -22.77 -3.87
CA VAL A 82 -7.05 -23.16 -5.28
C VAL A 82 -5.68 -23.38 -5.95
N LEU A 83 -4.68 -22.59 -5.56
CA LEU A 83 -3.30 -22.70 -6.01
C LEU A 83 -2.51 -23.43 -4.94
N ASP A 84 -1.87 -24.54 -5.35
CA ASP A 84 -0.92 -25.24 -4.50
C ASP A 84 0.26 -24.31 -4.18
N VAL A 85 0.85 -24.44 -2.99
CA VAL A 85 1.96 -23.58 -2.53
C VAL A 85 3.15 -23.65 -3.50
N GLY A 86 3.33 -24.78 -4.19
CA GLY A 86 4.34 -24.95 -5.23
C GLY A 86 4.11 -24.12 -6.51
N GLU A 87 2.91 -23.60 -6.75
CA GLU A 87 2.63 -22.73 -7.90
C GLU A 87 2.88 -21.24 -7.63
N LEU A 88 3.09 -20.83 -6.36
CA LEU A 88 3.43 -19.44 -6.01
C LEU A 88 4.83 -19.01 -6.45
N ASP A 89 5.73 -19.96 -6.73
CA ASP A 89 7.05 -19.67 -7.31
C ASP A 89 6.96 -19.18 -8.76
N HIS A 90 5.76 -19.24 -9.38
CA HIS A 90 5.53 -18.84 -10.77
C HIS A 90 4.48 -17.73 -10.87
N PHE A 91 4.69 -16.81 -11.81
CA PHE A 91 3.72 -15.74 -12.09
C PHE A 91 2.42 -16.33 -12.69
N VAL A 92 1.40 -16.51 -11.85
CA VAL A 92 0.06 -16.94 -12.30
C VAL A 92 -0.74 -15.74 -12.83
N LYS A 93 -1.20 -15.83 -14.08
CA LYS A 93 -1.96 -14.76 -14.75
C LYS A 93 -3.36 -14.71 -14.17
N LEU A 94 -3.83 -13.55 -13.68
CA LEU A 94 -5.16 -13.41 -13.07
C LEU A 94 -6.32 -13.89 -13.97
N SER A 95 -6.13 -13.90 -15.30
CA SER A 95 -7.08 -14.43 -16.27
C SER A 95 -7.28 -15.95 -16.22
N SER A 96 -6.39 -16.72 -15.59
CA SER A 96 -6.53 -18.17 -15.44
C SER A 96 -7.30 -18.60 -14.18
N VAL A 97 -7.54 -17.68 -13.25
CA VAL A 97 -8.28 -17.95 -12.01
C VAL A 97 -9.80 -17.94 -12.28
N PRO A 98 -10.60 -18.88 -11.77
CA PRO A 98 -12.06 -18.84 -11.92
C PRO A 98 -12.70 -17.52 -11.42
N THR A 99 -13.77 -17.06 -12.09
CA THR A 99 -14.36 -15.72 -11.89
C THR A 99 -14.93 -15.52 -10.48
N GLU A 100 -15.44 -16.59 -9.88
CA GLU A 100 -15.95 -16.66 -8.52
C GLU A 100 -14.90 -16.27 -7.45
N PHE A 101 -13.62 -16.51 -7.71
CA PHE A 101 -12.51 -16.11 -6.83
C PHE A 101 -11.91 -14.74 -7.19
N ARG A 102 -12.50 -14.04 -8.18
CA ARG A 102 -12.06 -12.68 -8.57
C ARG A 102 -12.85 -11.57 -7.89
N ILE A 103 -13.97 -11.92 -7.25
CA ILE A 103 -14.90 -10.99 -6.60
C ILE A 103 -14.64 -11.02 -5.10
N ILE A 104 -14.37 -9.86 -4.49
CA ILE A 104 -14.04 -9.75 -3.06
C ILE A 104 -15.03 -8.82 -2.38
N ASP A 105 -15.52 -9.26 -1.21
CA ASP A 105 -16.22 -8.41 -0.26
C ASP A 105 -15.27 -7.99 0.87
N ILE A 106 -14.87 -6.71 0.89
CA ILE A 106 -13.87 -6.20 1.85
C ILE A 106 -14.56 -5.92 3.19
N LYS A 107 -14.34 -6.79 4.18
CA LYS A 107 -14.81 -6.56 5.55
C LYS A 107 -13.73 -5.83 6.36
N PRO A 108 -14.06 -4.73 7.05
CA PRO A 108 -13.08 -3.94 7.82
C PRO A 108 -12.54 -4.65 9.06
N GLN A 109 -13.19 -5.72 9.52
CA GLN A 109 -12.72 -6.60 10.59
C GLN A 109 -13.02 -8.05 10.23
N ILE A 110 -12.01 -8.91 10.39
CA ILE A 110 -12.16 -10.36 10.28
C ILE A 110 -12.34 -10.89 11.69
N ALA A 111 -13.56 -11.27 12.06
CA ALA A 111 -13.80 -11.98 13.33
C ALA A 111 -13.18 -13.39 13.24
N ASN A 112 -12.55 -13.86 14.33
CA ASN A 112 -11.87 -15.16 14.42
C ASN A 112 -10.64 -15.33 13.51
N SER A 113 -9.71 -14.37 13.50
CA SER A 113 -8.43 -14.56 12.80
C SER A 113 -7.60 -15.67 13.47
N GLN A 114 -7.42 -16.79 12.78
CA GLN A 114 -6.59 -17.91 13.25
C GLN A 114 -5.09 -17.65 13.12
N PHE A 115 -4.73 -16.55 12.45
CA PHE A 115 -3.36 -16.20 12.12
C PHE A 115 -3.11 -14.72 12.41
N GLU A 116 -1.93 -14.43 12.95
CA GLU A 116 -1.39 -13.09 13.10
C GLU A 116 -0.22 -12.95 12.12
N VAL A 117 -0.28 -11.94 11.24
CA VAL A 117 0.71 -11.73 10.19
C VAL A 117 1.55 -10.51 10.53
N TYR A 118 2.85 -10.71 10.73
CA TYR A 118 3.84 -9.66 10.91
C TYR A 118 4.61 -9.47 9.61
N THR A 119 4.72 -8.23 9.14
CA THR A 119 5.49 -7.90 7.95
C THR A 119 6.61 -6.96 8.34
N ASP A 120 7.85 -7.32 8.03
CA ASP A 120 9.01 -6.44 8.16
C ASP A 120 9.63 -6.17 6.79
N GLY A 121 10.05 -4.92 6.59
CA GLY A 121 10.68 -4.47 5.35
C GLY A 121 12.15 -4.22 5.60
N CYS A 122 13.02 -5.04 5.01
CA CYS A 122 14.46 -4.85 5.08
C CYS A 122 14.95 -4.09 3.83
N ARG A 123 15.88 -3.17 4.02
CA ARG A 123 16.55 -2.48 2.92
C ARG A 123 18.06 -2.56 3.11
N ILE A 124 18.77 -3.10 2.12
CA ILE A 124 20.23 -3.10 2.06
C ILE A 124 20.63 -2.41 0.76
N GLY A 125 21.25 -1.22 0.88
CA GLY A 125 21.61 -0.42 -0.29
C GLY A 125 20.39 0.04 -1.10
N ASP A 126 20.36 -0.32 -2.38
CA ASP A 126 19.24 -0.09 -3.30
C ASP A 126 18.31 -1.31 -3.45
N ASP A 127 18.62 -2.42 -2.75
CA ASP A 127 17.81 -3.62 -2.75
C ASP A 127 16.77 -3.60 -1.63
N TYR A 128 15.57 -4.05 -1.96
CA TYR A 128 14.42 -4.13 -1.06
C TYR A 128 14.06 -5.60 -0.81
N GLY A 129 14.01 -5.99 0.45
CA GLY A 129 13.54 -7.29 0.92
C GLY A 129 12.24 -7.15 1.74
N LEU A 130 11.36 -8.13 1.60
CA LEU A 130 10.16 -8.26 2.43
C LEU A 130 10.26 -9.59 3.20
N SER A 131 10.06 -9.55 4.51
CA SER A 131 9.84 -10.75 5.30
C SER A 131 8.40 -10.74 5.84
N VAL A 132 7.76 -11.90 5.82
CA VAL A 132 6.44 -12.10 6.39
C VAL A 132 6.52 -13.27 7.36
N CYS A 133 6.13 -13.03 8.61
CA CYS A 133 6.01 -14.05 9.64
C CYS A 133 4.52 -14.27 9.91
N ILE A 134 4.08 -15.53 9.77
CA ILE A 134 2.69 -15.93 10.05
C ILE A 134 2.71 -16.74 11.34
N LEU A 135 2.15 -16.19 12.40
CA LEU A 135 1.96 -16.88 13.67
C LEU A 135 0.56 -17.50 13.70
N LYS A 136 0.48 -18.80 13.96
CA LYS A 136 -0.77 -19.50 14.18
C LYS A 136 -1.03 -19.55 15.69
N ASN A 137 -2.21 -19.08 16.12
CA ASN A 137 -2.67 -19.26 17.50
C ASN A 137 -3.04 -20.71 17.79
#